data_AF-A0A3D0XUP2-F1
#
_entry.id   AF-A0A3D0XUP2-F1
#
_cell.length_a   1.000
_cell.length_b   1.000
_cell.length_c   1.000
_cell.angle_alpha   90.00
_cell.angle_beta   90.00
_cell.angle_gamma   90.00
#
_symmetry.space_group_name_H-M   'P 1'
#
loop_
_entity.id
_entity.type
_entity.pdbx_description
1 polymer ?
#
loop_
_entity_poly.entity_id
_entity_poly.type
_entity_poly.pdbx_seq_one_letter_code
_entity_poly.pdbx_strand_id
1 'polypeptide(L)'
;MDQIAAYLEKLGYEVEDQGKIKRFLLVLKDGLPIGFILSDFTVKMIAGEEAQKASELNKIVAFVKANQHSETAGHNSAEYIMVTYRGNQLTTFYDLEAEKSRYAIYIIDKNGEVSDTPPLFDSYKAAMHEFILQTGMIDLKAVFKKEPFRIRWRRKLINRLMKKLS
;
A
#
# COMPACT_ATOMS: atom_id res chain seq x y z
N MET A 1 -11.70 3.77 -14.76
CA MET A 1 -11.47 5.21 -15.00
C MET A 1 -11.93 6.03 -13.81
N ASP A 2 -13.14 5.81 -13.32
CA ASP A 2 -13.69 6.55 -12.17
C ASP A 2 -12.79 6.47 -10.91
N GLN A 3 -12.23 5.30 -10.60
CA GLN A 3 -11.32 5.13 -9.47
C GLN A 3 -10.03 5.96 -9.59
N ILE A 4 -9.45 6.05 -10.79
CA ILE A 4 -8.21 6.83 -10.99
C ILE A 4 -8.51 8.34 -10.99
N ALA A 5 -9.65 8.76 -11.54
CA ALA A 5 -10.11 10.15 -11.44
C ALA A 5 -10.29 10.55 -9.97
N ALA A 6 -11.06 9.76 -9.21
CA ALA A 6 -11.28 10.01 -7.78
C ALA A 6 -9.98 9.99 -6.96
N TYR A 7 -9.01 9.14 -7.32
CA TYR A 7 -7.72 9.10 -6.64
C TYR A 7 -6.89 10.37 -6.92
N LEU A 8 -6.83 10.81 -8.18
CA LEU A 8 -6.12 12.03 -8.59
C LEU A 8 -6.74 13.28 -7.96
N GLU A 9 -8.06 13.37 -7.90
CA GLU A 9 -8.76 14.47 -7.21
C GLU A 9 -8.35 14.60 -5.74
N LYS A 10 -8.21 13.47 -5.04
CA LYS A 10 -7.73 13.45 -3.64
C LYS A 10 -6.27 13.87 -3.48
N LEU A 11 -5.46 13.72 -4.54
CA LEU A 11 -4.10 14.22 -4.62
C LEU A 11 -4.02 15.70 -5.05
N GLY A 12 -5.17 16.36 -5.21
CA GLY A 12 -5.25 17.77 -5.61
C GLY A 12 -4.98 18.00 -7.09
N TYR A 13 -5.29 17.02 -7.94
CA TYR A 13 -5.40 17.21 -9.38
C TYR A 13 -6.87 17.49 -9.74
N GLU A 14 -7.09 18.20 -10.83
CA GLU A 14 -8.43 18.29 -11.44
C GLU A 14 -8.51 17.29 -12.59
N VAL A 15 -9.62 16.57 -12.69
CA VAL A 15 -9.79 15.53 -13.70
C VAL A 15 -11.11 15.72 -14.43
N GLU A 16 -11.05 15.84 -15.75
CA GLU A 16 -12.23 15.92 -16.60
C GLU A 16 -12.37 14.65 -17.44
N ASP A 17 -13.52 13.99 -17.35
CA ASP A 17 -13.87 12.90 -18.26
C ASP A 17 -14.32 13.44 -19.61
N GLN A 18 -13.61 13.04 -20.66
CA GLN A 18 -13.80 13.53 -22.01
C GLN A 18 -13.92 12.36 -22.99
N GLY A 19 -14.68 12.59 -24.07
CA GLY A 19 -14.84 11.65 -25.17
C GLY A 19 -16.09 10.75 -25.06
N LYS A 20 -16.96 10.82 -26.08
CA LYS A 20 -18.22 10.06 -26.13
C LYS A 20 -18.07 8.58 -26.52
N ILE A 21 -17.02 8.25 -27.30
CA ILE A 21 -16.81 6.90 -27.88
C ILE A 21 -15.58 6.23 -27.26
N LYS A 22 -14.48 6.98 -27.11
CA LYS A 22 -13.30 6.55 -26.36
C LYS A 22 -13.13 7.50 -25.20
N ARG A 23 -13.49 7.05 -23.99
CA ARG A 23 -13.33 7.82 -22.76
C ARG A 23 -11.84 7.98 -22.46
N PHE A 24 -11.44 9.19 -22.16
CA PHE A 24 -10.12 9.53 -21.63
C PHE A 24 -10.30 10.61 -20.57
N LEU A 25 -9.33 10.71 -19.66
CA LEU A 25 -9.31 11.74 -18.64
C LEU A 25 -8.34 12.82 -19.08
N LEU A 26 -8.77 14.08 -19.10
CA LEU A 26 -7.87 15.22 -19.10
C LEU A 26 -7.47 15.50 -17.65
N VAL A 27 -6.17 15.57 -17.38
CA VAL A 27 -5.64 15.85 -16.05
C VAL A 27 -5.07 17.26 -16.03
N LEU A 28 -5.49 18.05 -15.05
CA LEU A 28 -4.99 19.39 -14.81
C LEU A 28 -4.34 19.47 -13.42
N LYS A 29 -3.34 20.35 -13.31
CA LYS A 29 -2.74 20.74 -12.04
C LYS A 29 -2.72 22.26 -11.96
N ASP A 30 -3.28 22.81 -10.89
CA ASP A 30 -3.42 24.26 -10.70
C ASP A 30 -4.09 24.98 -11.90
N GLY A 31 -5.13 24.34 -12.47
CA GLY A 31 -5.87 24.84 -13.63
C GLY A 31 -5.16 24.70 -14.98
N LEU A 32 -3.95 24.12 -15.02
CA LEU A 32 -3.18 23.92 -16.25
C LEU A 32 -3.25 22.47 -16.71
N PRO A 33 -3.57 22.21 -18.00
CA PRO A 33 -3.65 20.85 -18.51
C PRO A 33 -2.25 20.24 -18.65
N ILE A 34 -2.00 19.13 -17.96
CA ILE A 34 -0.69 18.46 -17.95
C ILE A 34 -0.66 17.24 -18.88
N GLY A 35 -1.80 16.58 -19.09
CA GLY A 35 -1.85 15.39 -19.93
C GLY A 35 -3.18 14.67 -19.91
N PHE A 36 -3.18 13.50 -20.54
CA PHE A 36 -4.34 12.65 -20.73
C PHE A 36 -4.06 11.25 -20.21
N ILE A 37 -5.06 10.63 -19.58
CA ILE A 37 -5.05 9.21 -19.22
C ILE A 37 -6.08 8.51 -20.09
N LEU A 38 -5.61 7.57 -20.90
CA LEU A 38 -6.46 6.77 -21.77
C LEU A 38 -7.11 5.61 -20.99
N SER A 39 -8.13 4.99 -21.59
CA SER A 39 -8.89 3.90 -20.97
C SER A 39 -8.05 2.65 -20.59
N ASP A 40 -6.89 2.48 -21.23
CA ASP A 40 -5.91 1.43 -20.96
C ASP A 40 -4.88 1.81 -19.88
N PHE A 41 -5.07 2.96 -19.22
CA PHE A 41 -4.16 3.58 -18.28
C PHE A 41 -2.85 4.10 -18.90
N THR A 42 -2.79 4.27 -20.22
CA THR A 42 -1.66 4.94 -20.86
C THR A 42 -1.71 6.45 -20.60
N VAL A 43 -0.59 7.01 -20.14
CA VAL A 43 -0.42 8.47 -19.96
C VAL A 43 0.15 9.11 -21.23
N LYS A 44 -0.47 10.21 -21.66
CA LYS A 44 0.05 11.07 -22.74
C LYS A 44 0.16 12.50 -22.27
N MET A 45 1.35 13.09 -22.34
CA MET A 45 1.57 14.47 -21.90
C MET A 45 1.29 15.48 -23.01
N ILE A 46 0.96 16.71 -22.63
CA ILE A 46 0.91 17.85 -23.55
C ILE A 46 2.36 18.32 -23.83
N ALA A 47 2.62 18.76 -25.06
CA ALA A 47 3.95 19.19 -25.47
C ALA A 47 4.43 20.41 -24.64
N GLY A 48 5.65 20.33 -24.10
CA GLY A 48 6.24 21.39 -23.27
C GLY A 48 6.09 21.20 -21.77
N GLU A 49 5.25 20.24 -21.33
CA GLU A 49 5.21 19.82 -19.93
C GLU A 49 6.43 18.92 -19.61
N GLU A 50 7.09 19.22 -18.49
CA GLU A 50 8.36 18.61 -18.11
C GLU A 50 8.26 17.08 -18.00
N ALA A 51 9.32 16.38 -18.43
CA ALA A 51 9.43 14.92 -18.31
C ALA A 51 9.23 14.40 -16.86
N GLN A 52 9.44 15.27 -15.86
CA GLN A 52 9.23 14.96 -14.45
C GLN A 52 7.75 14.76 -14.11
N LYS A 53 6.85 15.67 -14.51
CA LYS A 53 5.41 15.52 -14.30
C LYS A 53 4.85 14.28 -15.00
N ALA A 54 5.42 13.94 -16.16
CA ALA A 54 5.10 12.72 -16.88
C ALA A 54 5.45 11.47 -16.07
N SER A 55 6.64 11.47 -15.47
CA SER A 55 7.12 10.37 -14.61
C SER A 55 6.23 10.20 -13.38
N GLU A 56 5.89 11.30 -12.72
CA GLU A 56 5.02 11.31 -11.53
C GLU A 56 3.64 10.72 -11.85
N LEU A 57 2.96 11.23 -12.88
CA LEU A 57 1.62 10.76 -13.24
C LEU A 57 1.62 9.26 -13.60
N ASN A 58 2.65 8.80 -14.32
CA ASN A 58 2.81 7.37 -14.63
C ASN A 58 2.95 6.52 -13.36
N LYS A 59 3.68 6.99 -12.35
CA LYS A 59 3.84 6.26 -11.08
C LYS A 59 2.52 6.23 -10.30
N ILE A 60 1.77 7.33 -10.25
CA ILE A 60 0.44 7.38 -9.62
C ILE A 60 -0.52 6.40 -10.33
N VAL A 61 -0.56 6.44 -11.66
CA VAL A 61 -1.39 5.55 -12.47
C VAL A 61 -1.03 4.09 -12.23
N ALA A 62 0.27 3.76 -12.20
CA ALA A 62 0.74 2.42 -11.89
C ALA A 62 0.34 1.98 -10.47
N PHE A 63 0.42 2.88 -9.49
CA PHE A 63 -0.01 2.63 -8.12
C PHE A 63 -1.51 2.32 -8.04
N VAL A 64 -2.36 3.14 -8.67
CA VAL A 64 -3.81 2.91 -8.69
C VAL A 64 -4.14 1.60 -9.39
N LYS A 65 -3.48 1.31 -10.52
CA LYS A 65 -3.68 0.05 -11.25
C LYS A 65 -3.29 -1.17 -10.40
N ALA A 66 -2.21 -1.08 -9.62
CA ALA A 66 -1.80 -2.15 -8.72
C ALA A 66 -2.80 -2.39 -7.57
N ASN A 67 -3.59 -1.37 -7.20
CA ASN A 67 -4.56 -1.41 -6.10
C ASN A 67 -6.02 -1.33 -6.57
N GLN A 68 -6.30 -1.52 -7.87
CA GLN A 68 -7.65 -1.33 -8.43
C GLN A 68 -8.70 -2.29 -7.87
N HIS A 69 -8.27 -3.39 -7.26
CA HIS A 69 -9.14 -4.40 -6.64
C HIS A 69 -9.21 -4.28 -5.11
N SER A 70 -8.50 -3.31 -4.55
CA SER A 70 -8.49 -3.04 -3.11
C SER A 70 -9.59 -2.04 -2.75
N GLU A 71 -10.19 -2.20 -1.58
CA GLU A 71 -11.13 -1.22 -1.04
C GLU A 71 -10.39 0.07 -0.65
N THR A 72 -11.03 1.24 -0.82
CA THR A 72 -10.47 2.51 -0.37
C THR A 72 -10.72 2.70 1.13
N ALA A 73 -9.78 3.31 1.85
CA ALA A 73 -9.88 3.54 3.30
C ALA A 73 -10.83 4.70 3.62
N GLY A 74 -12.14 4.52 3.40
CA GLY A 74 -13.15 5.57 3.53
C GLY A 74 -13.32 6.45 2.30
N HIS A 75 -14.36 7.30 2.32
CA HIS A 75 -14.79 8.06 1.14
C HIS A 75 -13.77 9.12 0.68
N ASN A 76 -13.05 9.78 1.60
CA ASN A 76 -12.18 10.91 1.29
C ASN A 76 -10.67 10.63 1.41
N SER A 77 -10.24 9.39 1.62
CA SER A 77 -8.81 9.09 1.74
C SER A 77 -8.20 8.70 0.39
N ALA A 78 -6.96 9.16 0.14
CA ALA A 78 -6.14 8.72 -0.99
C ALA A 78 -5.40 7.41 -0.67
N GLU A 79 -6.09 6.47 -0.01
CA GLU A 79 -5.50 5.26 0.52
C GLU A 79 -6.33 4.02 0.21
N TYR A 80 -5.64 2.88 0.11
CA TYR A 80 -6.22 1.56 -0.13
C TYR A 80 -6.02 0.67 1.10
N ILE A 81 -7.07 -0.04 1.50
CA ILE A 81 -7.04 -1.02 2.59
C ILE A 81 -6.29 -2.26 2.10
N MET A 82 -5.23 -2.62 2.80
CA MET A 82 -4.46 -3.84 2.58
C MET A 82 -4.92 -4.96 3.50
N VAL A 83 -5.20 -4.63 4.77
CA VAL A 83 -5.66 -5.57 5.78
C VAL A 83 -6.62 -4.86 6.74
N THR A 84 -7.66 -5.57 7.16
CA THR A 84 -8.52 -5.15 8.29
C THR A 84 -8.61 -6.28 9.31
N TYR A 85 -8.41 -5.96 10.59
CA TYR A 85 -8.55 -6.92 11.69
C TYR A 85 -9.12 -6.24 12.94
N ARG A 86 -10.32 -6.66 13.36
CA ARG A 86 -11.04 -6.12 14.52
C ARG A 86 -11.19 -4.59 14.48
N GLY A 87 -11.47 -4.05 13.30
CA GLY A 87 -11.58 -2.61 13.06
C GLY A 87 -10.24 -1.89 12.85
N ASN A 88 -9.10 -2.50 13.18
CA ASN A 88 -7.79 -1.94 12.87
C ASN A 88 -7.48 -2.13 11.37
N GLN A 89 -6.79 -1.16 10.77
CA GLN A 89 -6.50 -1.16 9.34
C GLN A 89 -5.02 -0.96 9.07
N LEU A 90 -4.51 -1.69 8.09
CA LEU A 90 -3.25 -1.39 7.40
C LEU A 90 -3.63 -0.89 6.01
N THR A 91 -3.18 0.30 5.65
CA THR A 91 -3.46 0.93 4.36
C THR A 91 -2.17 1.17 3.57
N THR A 92 -2.33 1.50 2.29
CA THR A 92 -1.25 1.99 1.44
C THR A 92 -1.70 3.21 0.64
N PHE A 93 -0.77 4.14 0.44
CA PHE A 93 -0.98 5.36 -0.33
C PHE A 93 0.28 5.72 -1.10
N TYR A 94 0.15 6.58 -2.10
CA TYR A 94 1.29 7.09 -2.86
C TYR A 94 1.74 8.43 -2.28
N ASP A 95 2.98 8.47 -1.77
CA ASP A 95 3.61 9.68 -1.26
C ASP A 95 4.21 10.46 -2.45
N LEU A 96 3.66 11.64 -2.72
CA LEU A 96 4.08 12.50 -3.84
C LEU A 96 5.49 13.05 -3.66
N GLU A 97 5.87 13.45 -2.44
CA GLU A 97 7.19 14.01 -2.17
C GLU A 97 8.28 12.95 -2.26
N ALA A 98 8.00 11.75 -1.75
CA ALA A 98 8.94 10.64 -1.78
C ALA A 98 8.86 9.80 -3.08
N GLU A 99 7.91 10.10 -3.96
CA GLU A 99 7.60 9.39 -5.21
C GLU A 99 7.51 7.86 -5.06
N LYS A 100 6.89 7.40 -3.97
CA LYS A 100 6.81 5.96 -3.64
C LYS A 100 5.57 5.62 -2.85
N SER A 101 5.18 4.34 -2.90
CA SER A 101 4.14 3.80 -2.02
C SER A 101 4.63 3.75 -0.58
N ARG A 102 3.80 4.22 0.34
CA ARG A 102 3.99 4.10 1.79
C ARG A 102 2.78 3.41 2.41
N TYR A 103 2.92 3.05 3.68
CA TYR A 103 1.94 2.29 4.42
C TYR A 103 1.64 2.97 5.74
N ALA A 104 0.35 3.05 6.11
CA ALA A 104 -0.10 3.60 7.38
C ALA A 104 -0.85 2.53 8.17
N ILE A 105 -0.72 2.59 9.49
CA ILE A 105 -1.43 1.69 10.41
C ILE A 105 -2.39 2.51 11.26
N TYR A 106 -3.66 2.11 11.24
CA TYR A 106 -4.71 2.68 12.06
C TYR A 106 -5.15 1.66 13.10
N ILE A 107 -4.76 1.89 14.35
CA ILE A 107 -5.19 1.07 15.49
C ILE A 107 -6.27 1.81 16.26
N ILE A 108 -7.36 1.12 16.54
CA ILE A 108 -8.42 1.59 17.43
C ILE A 108 -7.96 1.38 18.87
N ASP A 109 -7.91 2.46 19.64
CA ASP A 109 -7.52 2.42 21.04
C ASP A 109 -8.63 1.85 21.95
N LYS A 110 -8.41 1.88 23.27
CA LYS A 110 -9.38 1.36 24.25
C LYS A 110 -10.68 2.19 24.32
N ASN A 111 -10.63 3.44 23.88
CA ASN A 111 -11.76 4.36 23.87
C ASN A 111 -12.52 4.32 22.53
N GLY A 112 -12.01 3.57 21.54
CA GLY A 112 -12.58 3.50 20.21
C GLY A 112 -12.03 4.57 19.25
N GLU A 113 -11.02 5.32 19.67
CA GLU A 113 -10.41 6.40 18.89
C GLU A 113 -9.23 5.88 18.07
N VAL A 114 -9.04 6.47 16.90
CA VAL A 114 -7.91 6.21 16.01
C VAL A 114 -7.00 7.42 16.07
N SER A 115 -5.69 7.20 16.16
CA SER A 115 -4.72 8.29 16.18
C SER A 115 -4.78 9.12 14.88
N ASP A 116 -4.80 10.44 15.03
CA ASP A 116 -4.75 11.39 13.90
C ASP A 116 -3.44 11.30 13.11
N THR A 117 -2.36 10.85 13.75
CA THR A 117 -1.02 10.71 13.15
C THR A 117 -0.59 9.25 13.16
N PRO A 118 -1.08 8.44 12.19
CA PRO A 118 -0.73 7.03 12.11
C PRO A 118 0.77 6.88 11.83
N PRO A 119 1.43 5.84 12.39
CA PRO A 119 2.80 5.53 12.04
C PRO A 119 2.91 5.15 10.55
N LEU A 120 3.92 5.72 9.89
CA LEU A 120 4.17 5.54 8.46
C LEU A 120 5.37 4.63 8.23
N PHE A 121 5.26 3.75 7.24
CA PHE A 121 6.30 2.78 6.88
C PHE A 121 6.60 2.82 5.39
N ASP A 122 7.86 2.60 5.05
CA ASP A 122 8.33 2.53 3.65
C ASP A 122 8.25 1.11 3.08
N SER A 123 8.04 0.11 3.93
CA SER A 123 8.00 -1.30 3.52
C SER A 123 6.74 -1.97 4.03
N TYR A 124 6.03 -2.65 3.13
CA TYR A 124 4.90 -3.50 3.48
C TYR A 124 5.25 -4.51 4.57
N LYS A 125 6.46 -5.10 4.51
CA LYS A 125 6.89 -6.10 5.49
C LYS A 125 7.05 -5.50 6.88
N ALA A 126 7.60 -4.29 6.97
CA ALA A 126 7.74 -3.58 8.24
C ALA A 126 6.37 -3.18 8.79
N ALA A 127 5.50 -2.62 7.94
CA ALA A 127 4.15 -2.22 8.31
C ALA A 127 3.31 -3.43 8.79
N MET A 128 3.33 -4.53 8.05
CA MET A 128 2.61 -5.75 8.42
C MET A 128 3.13 -6.34 9.74
N HIS A 129 4.46 -6.37 9.92
CA HIS A 129 5.05 -6.87 11.16
C HIS A 129 4.58 -6.04 12.35
N GLU A 130 4.60 -4.72 12.24
CA GLU A 130 4.13 -3.82 13.29
C GLU A 130 2.61 -3.97 13.51
N PHE A 131 1.83 -4.08 12.44
CA PHE A 131 0.39 -4.32 12.51
C PHE A 131 0.07 -5.59 13.30
N ILE A 132 0.79 -6.69 13.04
CA ILE A 132 0.64 -7.96 13.77
C ILE A 132 0.98 -7.78 15.25
N LEU A 133 2.07 -7.06 15.56
CA LEU A 133 2.49 -6.82 16.94
C LEU A 133 1.47 -6.01 17.73
N GLN A 134 0.94 -4.94 17.14
CA GLN A 134 0.00 -4.04 17.80
C GLN A 134 -1.40 -4.65 17.95
N THR A 135 -1.87 -5.39 16.93
CA THR A 135 -3.21 -5.98 16.95
C THR A 135 -3.29 -7.36 17.61
N GLY A 136 -2.15 -8.03 17.78
CA GLY A 136 -2.12 -9.43 18.20
C GLY A 136 -2.78 -10.37 17.19
N MET A 137 -2.83 -9.99 15.90
CA MET A 137 -3.46 -10.79 14.83
C MET A 137 -2.89 -12.21 14.73
N ILE A 138 -1.61 -12.37 15.06
CA ILE A 138 -0.94 -13.67 15.13
C ILE A 138 -0.32 -13.81 16.52
N ASP A 139 -0.54 -14.95 17.18
CA ASP A 139 0.22 -15.31 18.37
C ASP A 139 1.64 -15.73 17.97
N LEU A 140 2.52 -14.73 17.80
CA LEU A 140 3.92 -14.95 17.48
C LEU A 140 4.61 -15.80 18.56
N LYS A 141 4.15 -15.79 19.82
CA LYS A 141 4.72 -16.65 20.86
C LYS A 141 4.38 -18.12 20.63
N ALA A 142 3.21 -18.43 20.07
CA ALA A 142 2.87 -19.79 19.64
C ALA A 142 3.70 -20.24 18.44
N VAL A 143 3.98 -19.35 17.48
CA VAL A 143 4.82 -19.64 16.29
C VAL A 143 6.29 -19.84 16.68
N PHE A 144 6.80 -19.03 17.61
CA PHE A 144 8.17 -19.12 18.14
C PHE A 144 8.28 -20.01 19.39
N LYS A 145 7.30 -20.88 19.67
CA LYS A 145 7.47 -21.93 20.69
C LYS A 145 8.72 -22.72 20.32
N LYS A 146 9.79 -22.50 21.09
CA LYS A 146 11.09 -23.17 20.97
C LYS A 146 10.85 -24.67 20.76
N GLU A 147 11.57 -25.26 19.80
CA GLU A 147 11.58 -26.70 19.56
C GLU A 147 11.49 -27.43 20.91
N PRO A 148 10.48 -28.29 21.12
CA PRO A 148 10.31 -29.03 22.36
C PRO A 148 11.65 -29.62 22.77
N PHE A 149 11.98 -29.58 24.06
CA PHE A 149 13.25 -30.11 24.59
C PHE A 149 13.56 -31.50 24.02
N ARG A 150 12.53 -32.34 23.82
CA ARG A 150 12.64 -33.67 23.18
C ARG A 150 13.24 -33.63 21.77
N ILE A 151 12.90 -32.65 20.93
CA ILE A 151 13.45 -32.47 19.57
C ILE A 151 14.92 -32.04 19.65
N ARG A 152 15.24 -31.09 20.55
CA ARG A 152 16.62 -30.65 20.80
C ARG A 152 17.52 -31.79 21.31
N TRP A 153 16.99 -32.68 22.15
CA TRP A 153 17.71 -33.89 22.60
C TRP A 153 17.86 -34.94 21.50
N ARG A 154 16.81 -35.20 20.71
CA ARG A 154 16.88 -36.09 19.55
C ARG A 154 17.95 -35.63 18.56
N ARG A 155 17.99 -34.34 18.23
CA ARG A 155 19.00 -33.77 17.32
C ARG A 155 20.42 -33.88 17.89
N LYS A 156 20.61 -33.67 19.20
CA LYS A 156 21.89 -33.91 19.89
C LYS A 156 22.32 -35.38 19.85
N LEU A 157 21.38 -36.31 20.03
CA LEU A 157 21.63 -37.76 19.96
C LEU A 157 22.02 -38.19 18.56
N ILE A 158 21.26 -37.77 17.55
CA ILE A 158 21.53 -38.06 16.13
C ILE A 158 22.91 -37.52 15.74
N ASN A 159 23.25 -36.28 16.10
CA ASN A 159 24.58 -35.72 15.79
C ASN A 159 25.73 -36.43 16.52
N ARG A 160 25.50 -36.95 17.74
CA ARG A 160 26.49 -37.78 18.44
C ARG A 160 26.65 -39.16 17.83
N LEU A 161 25.56 -39.75 17.33
CA LEU A 161 25.58 -41.04 16.65
C LEU A 161 26.27 -40.93 15.29
N MET A 162 25.96 -39.89 14.51
CA MET A 162 26.64 -39.62 13.23
C MET A 162 28.14 -39.35 13.41
N LYS A 163 28.55 -38.63 14.47
CA LYS A 163 29.97 -38.43 14.81
C LYS A 163 30.70 -39.70 15.30
N LYS A 164 29.98 -40.75 15.68
CA LYS A 164 30.56 -42.04 16.05
C LYS A 164 30.60 -43.03 14.88
N LEU A 165 29.90 -42.72 13.78
CA LEU A 165 29.83 -43.52 12.56
C LEU A 165 30.77 -43.00 11.46
N SER A 166 31.41 -41.84 11.67
CA SER A 166 32.59 -41.37 10.91
C SER A 166 33.87 -41.68 11.66
#